data_AF-A0A0Q4Z8Q5-F1
#
_entry.id   AF-A0A0Q4Z8Q5-F1
#
_cell.length_a   1.000
_cell.length_b   1.000
_cell.length_c   1.000
_cell.angle_alpha   90.00
_cell.angle_beta   90.00
_cell.angle_gamma   90.00
#
_symmetry.space_group_name_H-M   'P 1'
#
loop_
_entity.id
_entity.type
_entity.pdbx_description
1 polymer ?
#
loop_
_entity_poly.entity_id
_entity_poly.type
_entity_poly.pdbx_seq_one_letter_code
_entity_poly.pdbx_strand_id
1 'polypeptide(L)' 'MQAQPVEPSVDIRLSEAEAIALAYHRAARGDTWAALVRAIEDALADLMEAERRTLQRDRLISRGYVRGVPPAGERR' A
#
# COMPACT_ATOMS: atom_id res chain seq x y z
N MET A 1 6.18 53.40 -9.58
CA MET A 1 6.20 52.28 -8.62
C MET A 1 5.87 51.02 -9.41
N GLN A 2 6.89 50.34 -9.93
CA GLN A 2 6.72 49.10 -10.69
C GLN A 2 6.45 47.97 -9.69
N ALA A 3 5.29 47.32 -9.79
CA ALA A 3 4.97 46.15 -9.00
C ALA A 3 5.91 45.02 -9.42
N GLN A 4 6.71 44.57 -8.46
CA GLN A 4 7.61 43.43 -8.65
C GLN A 4 6.74 42.19 -8.86
N PRO A 5 6.90 41.42 -9.95
CA PRO A 5 6.21 40.16 -10.09
C PRO A 5 6.73 39.23 -8.99
N VAL A 6 5.84 38.79 -8.10
CA VAL A 6 6.18 37.74 -7.15
C VAL A 6 6.35 36.47 -7.97
N GLU A 7 7.60 36.11 -8.22
CA GLU A 7 7.93 34.79 -8.77
C GLU A 7 7.24 33.75 -7.86
N PRO A 8 6.42 32.83 -8.41
CA PRO A 8 5.80 31.83 -7.57
C PRO A 8 6.93 31.01 -6.96
N SER A 9 7.10 31.11 -5.64
CA SER A 9 7.92 30.17 -4.89
C SER A 9 7.45 28.78 -5.29
N VAL A 10 8.27 28.10 -6.08
CA VAL A 10 8.10 26.69 -6.37
C VAL A 10 8.31 26.01 -5.02
N ASP A 11 7.21 25.86 -4.29
CA ASP A 11 7.08 24.86 -3.25
C ASP A 11 7.39 23.55 -3.96
N ILE A 12 8.65 23.10 -3.90
CA ILE A 12 9.07 21.79 -4.40
C ILE A 12 8.41 20.81 -3.42
N ARG A 13 7.11 20.58 -3.62
CA ARG A 13 6.34 19.57 -2.92
C ARG A 13 7.00 18.27 -3.32
N LEU A 14 7.71 17.65 -2.38
CA LEU A 14 8.20 16.30 -2.55
C LEU A 14 7.04 15.44 -3.06
N SER A 15 7.28 14.63 -4.09
CA SER A 15 6.35 13.57 -4.43
C SER A 15 6.12 12.68 -3.20
N GLU A 16 4.99 12.00 -3.16
CA GLU A 16 4.68 11.09 -2.06
C GLU A 16 5.79 10.05 -1.85
N ALA A 17 6.34 9.51 -2.95
CA ALA A 17 7.48 8.59 -2.90
C ALA A 17 8.73 9.21 -2.26
N GLU A 18 9.05 10.47 -2.60
CA GLU A 18 10.18 11.18 -2.01
C GLU A 18 9.94 11.51 -0.53
N ALA A 19 8.71 11.83 -0.14
CA ALA A 19 8.34 12.05 1.25
C ALA A 19 8.50 10.76 2.10
N ILE A 20 8.07 9.61 1.55
CA ILE A 20 8.24 8.30 2.17
C ILE A 20 9.73 7.95 2.27
N ALA A 21 10.50 8.10 1.19
CA ALA A 21 11.94 7.84 1.18
C ALA A 21 12.67 8.71 2.23
N LEU A 22 12.30 9.98 2.36
CA LEU A 22 12.85 10.89 3.36
C LEU A 22 12.50 10.47 4.80
N ALA A 23 11.31 9.91 5.02
CA ALA A 23 10.92 9.39 6.33
C ALA A 23 11.80 8.20 6.75
N TYR A 24 12.05 7.25 5.84
CA TYR A 24 12.97 6.14 6.11
C TYR A 24 14.42 6.61 6.30
N HIS A 25 14.89 7.55 5.49
CA HIS A 25 16.24 8.11 5.63
C HIS A 25 16.44 8.80 6.99
N ARG A 26 15.44 9.56 7.45
CA ARG A 26 15.44 10.19 8.79
C ARG A 26 15.41 9.13 9.90
N ALA A 27 14.60 8.09 9.76
CA ALA A 27 14.53 7.00 10.73
C ALA A 27 15.87 6.24 10.84
N ALA A 28 16.58 6.07 9.72
CA ALA A 28 17.90 5.46 9.67
C ALA A 28 19.06 6.40 10.05
N ARG A 29 18.75 7.63 10.52
CA ARG A 29 19.75 8.64 10.92
C ARG A 29 20.79 8.94 9.83
N GLY A 30 20.38 8.91 8.57
CA GLY A 30 21.26 9.18 7.43
C GLY A 30 21.89 7.94 6.78
N ASP A 31 21.69 6.74 7.32
CA ASP A 31 22.12 5.51 6.65
C ASP A 31 21.13 5.14 5.54
N THR A 32 21.46 5.54 4.32
CA THR A 32 20.64 5.29 3.13
C THR A 32 20.48 3.81 2.81
N TRP A 33 21.48 2.97 3.10
CA TRP A 33 21.38 1.53 2.86
C TRP A 33 20.42 0.87 3.84
N ALA A 34 20.55 1.19 5.13
CA ALA A 34 19.61 0.70 6.14
C ALA A 34 18.18 1.19 5.91
N ALA A 35 18.01 2.45 5.49
CA ALA A 35 16.71 3.00 5.11
C ALA A 35 16.06 2.23 3.95
N LEU A 36 16.83 1.93 2.91
CA LEU A 36 16.35 1.18 1.75
C LEU A 36 15.97 -0.26 2.13
N VAL A 37 16.83 -0.94 2.87
CA VAL A 37 16.56 -2.32 3.33
C VAL A 37 15.27 -2.34 4.16
N ARG A 38 15.10 -1.41 5.10
CA ARG A 38 13.88 -1.31 5.91
C ARG A 38 12.64 -1.06 5.07
N ALA A 39 12.70 -0.13 4.11
CA ALA A 39 11.57 0.17 3.23
C ALA A 39 11.15 -1.05 2.39
N ILE A 40 12.11 -1.85 1.94
CA ILE A 40 11.84 -3.09 1.19
C ILE A 40 11.23 -4.15 2.12
N GLU A 41 11.76 -4.32 3.34
CA GLU A 41 11.18 -5.24 4.33
C GLU A 41 9.71 -4.93 4.62
N ASP A 42 9.39 -3.65 4.84
CA ASP A 42 8.04 -3.20 5.12
C ASP A 42 7.12 -3.41 3.90
N ALA A 43 7.59 -3.12 2.69
CA ALA A 43 6.82 -3.37 1.45
C ALA A 43 6.55 -4.87 1.21
N LEU A 44 7.51 -5.74 1.52
CA LEU A 44 7.32 -7.19 1.43
C LEU A 44 6.34 -7.70 2.50
N ALA A 45 6.39 -7.16 3.71
CA ALA A 45 5.43 -7.47 4.76
C ALA A 45 4.01 -7.05 4.36
N ASP A 46 3.85 -5.86 3.78
CA ASP A 46 2.57 -5.36 3.26
C ASP A 46 2.03 -6.26 2.13
N LEU A 47 2.90 -6.74 1.23
CA LEU A 47 2.53 -7.70 0.20
C LEU A 47 2.03 -9.03 0.80
N MET A 48 2.78 -9.60 1.75
CA MET A 48 2.40 -10.84 2.42
C MET A 48 1.07 -10.71 3.17
N GLU A 49 0.83 -9.57 3.83
CA GLU A 49 -0.42 -9.28 4.52
C GLU A 49 -1.59 -9.11 3.52
N ALA A 50 -1.35 -8.45 2.38
CA ALA A 50 -2.34 -8.34 1.31
C ALA A 50 -2.70 -9.70 0.69
N GLU A 51 -1.70 -10.56 0.44
CA GLU A 51 -1.89 -11.94 -0.02
C GLU A 51 -2.68 -12.76 0.99
N ARG A 52 -2.35 -12.65 2.28
CA ARG A 52 -3.07 -13.34 3.36
C ARG A 52 -4.54 -12.92 3.42
N ARG A 53 -4.84 -11.63 3.28
CA ARG A 53 -6.22 -11.10 3.25
C ARG A 53 -6.98 -11.61 2.03
N THR A 54 -6.32 -11.75 0.89
CA THR A 54 -6.91 -12.26 -0.35
C THR A 54 -7.26 -13.74 -0.23
N LEU A 55 -6.31 -14.56 0.24
CA LEU A 55 -6.54 -15.99 0.50
C LEU A 55 -7.64 -16.23 1.56
N GLN A 56 -7.71 -15.36 2.58
CA GLN A 56 -8.80 -15.42 3.57
C GLN A 56 -10.16 -15.02 2.97
N ARG A 57 -10.22 -14.03 2.09
CA ARG A 57 -11.44 -13.65 1.37
C ARG A 57 -11.91 -14.75 0.41
N ASP A 58 -11.01 -15.35 -0.35
CA ASP A 58 -11.35 -16.43 -1.29
C ASP A 58 -11.87 -17.68 -0.54
N ARG A 59 -11.30 -17.96 0.64
CA ARG A 59 -11.78 -19.03 1.52
C ARG A 59 -13.18 -18.77 2.09
N LEU A 60 -13.51 -17.52 2.41
CA LEU A 60 -14.86 -17.12 2.85
C LEU A 60 -15.88 -17.16 1.69
N ILE A 61 -15.48 -16.73 0.49
CA ILE A 61 -16.31 -16.82 -0.71
C ILE A 61 -16.61 -18.29 -1.04
N SER A 62 -15.60 -19.16 -1.02
CA SER A 62 -15.75 -20.60 -1.28
C SER A 62 -16.69 -21.28 -0.28
N ARG A 63 -16.63 -20.89 1.00
CA ARG A 63 -17.52 -21.44 2.04
C ARG A 63 -18.95 -20.90 1.95
N GLY A 64 -19.12 -19.65 1.50
CA GLY A 64 -20.43 -19.05 1.21
C GLY A 64 -21.09 -19.68 -0.02
N TYR A 65 -20.31 -20.00 -1.06
CA TYR A 65 -20.80 -20.65 -2.28
C TYR A 65 -21.29 -22.08 -2.04
N VAL A 66 -20.60 -22.85 -1.19
CA VAL A 66 -21.01 -24.22 -0.81
C VAL A 66 -22.33 -24.26 -0.03
N ARG A 67 -22.72 -23.17 0.64
CA ARG A 67 -24.02 -23.07 1.33
C ARG A 67 -25.18 -22.60 0.44
N GLY A 68 -24.88 -22.19 -0.80
CA GLY A 68 -25.87 -21.68 -1.77
C GLY A 68 -26.39 -22.71 -2.77
N VAL A 69 -25.94 -23.96 -2.72
CA VAL A 69 -26.49 -25.04 -3.56
C VAL A 69 -27.62 -25.72 -2.78
N PRO A 70 -28.91 -25.44 -3.05
CA PRO A 70 -29.95 -26.37 -2.64
C PRO A 70 -29.64 -27.69 -3.37
N PRO A 71 -29.67 -28.85 -2.70
CA PRO A 71 -29.57 -30.12 -3.40
C PRO A 71 -30.71 -30.13 -4.41
N ALA A 72 -30.36 -30.15 -5.70
CA ALA A 72 -31.29 -30.43 -6.77
C ALA A 72 -31.66 -31.91 -6.67
N GLY A 73 -32.46 -32.21 -5.67
CA GLY A 73 -33.13 -33.46 -5.46
C GLY A 73 -34.62 -33.23 -5.66
N GLU A 74 -35.15 -33.98 -6.63
CA GLU A 74 -36.50 -34.54 -6.54
C GLU A 74 -37.66 -33.60 -6.90
N ARG A 75 -38.20 -33.80 -8.12
CA ARG A 75 -39.41 -34.62 -8.29
C ARG A 75 -39.76 -34.76 -9.78
N ARG A 76 -39.75 -36.03 -10.21
CA ARG A 76 -40.65 -36.73 -11.14
C ARG A 76 -41.01 -36.07 -12.48
#